data_AF-A0A1K1LI14-F1
#
_entry.id   AF-A0A1K1LI14-F1
#
_cell.length_a   1.000
_cell.length_b   1.000
_cell.length_c   1.000
_cell.angle_alpha   90.00
_cell.angle_beta   90.00
_cell.angle_gamma   90.00
#
_symmetry.space_group_name_H-M   'P 1'
#
loop_
_entity.id
_entity.type
_entity.pdbx_description
1 polymer ?
#
loop_
_entity_poly.entity_id
_entity_poly.type
_entity_poly.pdbx_seq_one_letter_code
_entity_poly.pdbx_strand_id
1 'polypeptide(L)'
;MARKKVTPAPRPQSPGMMARILPPLGFILAFSLLAAFCHTISHGAVLSPAQRYEAAKEDMERLRRDGTRGMQRAPWEEMAAVFRDIHQDASTWPNRPAALFKAAECYEELSRRSFALADARKAAGTFEDVARRHDSSCLADDALLRAARIRAGRLKDSRGALTLLDTLCRDYPNGDMAAEARRLRQELAPGKDAVQPSGPPARQISDAPPAEDARQALQRYEEAKKTMELLRADKRRSCWREPWENLRGDFLQVYQSRPGATISAAALFRAGVSARALADCSHLAADYRTARTLLLRVPEEFPGSALADDALLLAAQISAGELKDRAGAVRLLARLEKEYPRGDMRPQAVALRRQLAPDAAAGVLPTDASDGRGTAVPAGNLVAGQPGLSVQRVFLDAGHGGRDPGTIHNDVVERNITLDIALRLGRLLEDNGLEVIYSRRKDVAVSLRDRTGKANRAGADLFVSIHVNAHEDRGINGFETYYLDISRDPRAVRVASQENARTDRNLGEVQKVLSDSMLTARQYESRRLAGDIQKQSLARLKRRGYAVRDNGTRAAPFIVLLGARMPCVLVEVGYCSNPHEARNLLDARYRMILAEGLAEGILSYRDRVRQNRTAQNSLTPPASGAM
;
A
#
# COMPACT_ATOMS: atom_id res chain seq x y z
N MET A 1 -51.62 -43.76 -50.65
CA MET A 1 -51.39 -44.89 -51.58
C MET A 1 -50.11 -44.64 -52.38
N ALA A 2 -49.42 -45.72 -52.77
CA ALA A 2 -48.30 -45.80 -53.71
C ALA A 2 -46.88 -45.37 -53.26
N ARG A 3 -46.18 -46.39 -52.73
CA ARG A 3 -44.72 -46.63 -52.70
C ARG A 3 -43.99 -46.26 -54.00
N LYS A 4 -42.69 -45.93 -53.90
CA LYS A 4 -41.64 -46.62 -54.68
C LYS A 4 -40.29 -46.62 -53.94
N LYS A 5 -39.87 -47.83 -53.56
CA LYS A 5 -38.52 -48.23 -53.14
C LYS A 5 -37.62 -48.30 -54.37
N VAL A 6 -36.33 -48.00 -54.23
CA VAL A 6 -35.29 -48.47 -55.16
C VAL A 6 -34.23 -49.21 -54.35
N THR A 7 -33.96 -50.42 -54.81
CA THR A 7 -33.01 -51.44 -54.34
C THR A 7 -31.60 -51.26 -54.97
N PRO A 8 -30.55 -51.89 -54.40
CA PRO A 8 -29.14 -51.68 -54.77
C PRO A 8 -28.57 -52.79 -55.69
N ALA A 9 -27.43 -52.52 -56.35
CA ALA A 9 -26.37 -53.47 -56.80
C ALA A 9 -25.36 -52.75 -57.74
N PRO A 10 -24.17 -53.31 -58.07
CA PRO A 10 -23.23 -54.14 -57.32
C PRO A 10 -21.76 -53.64 -57.40
N ARG A 11 -20.86 -54.27 -56.63
CA ARG A 11 -19.39 -54.12 -56.72
C ARG A 11 -18.81 -54.79 -57.98
N PRO A 12 -17.59 -54.39 -58.37
CA PRO A 12 -16.56 -55.37 -58.72
C PRO A 12 -15.26 -55.20 -57.91
N GLN A 13 -14.62 -56.33 -57.62
CA GLN A 13 -13.31 -56.46 -56.98
C GLN A 13 -12.20 -56.63 -58.02
N SER A 14 -11.06 -55.96 -57.77
CA SER A 14 -9.64 -56.31 -58.07
C SER A 14 -9.18 -56.41 -59.55
N PRO A 15 -7.94 -55.97 -59.86
CA PRO A 15 -6.76 -56.79 -59.55
C PRO A 15 -5.65 -56.02 -58.82
N GLY A 16 -4.88 -56.76 -58.02
CA GLY A 16 -3.65 -56.27 -57.40
C GLY A 16 -2.49 -56.23 -58.37
N MET A 17 -1.51 -55.38 -58.07
CA MET A 17 -0.13 -55.62 -58.48
C MET A 17 0.81 -54.99 -57.45
N MET A 18 1.65 -55.84 -56.87
CA MET A 18 2.75 -55.48 -56.00
C MET A 18 3.76 -54.61 -56.76
N ALA A 19 3.99 -53.39 -56.28
CA ALA A 19 5.21 -52.66 -56.57
C ALA A 19 5.94 -52.41 -55.24
N ARG A 20 7.01 -53.18 -55.02
CA ARG A 20 8.01 -52.90 -54.00
C ARG A 20 8.67 -51.57 -54.35
N ILE A 21 8.27 -50.50 -53.68
CA ILE A 21 9.01 -49.25 -53.69
C ILE A 21 10.15 -49.43 -52.68
N LEU A 22 11.34 -49.79 -53.19
CA LEU A 22 12.58 -49.46 -52.48
C LEU A 22 12.55 -47.94 -52.23
N PRO A 23 12.77 -47.46 -51.00
CA PRO A 23 12.92 -46.03 -50.80
C PRO A 23 14.11 -45.57 -51.65
N PRO A 24 14.00 -44.43 -52.35
CA PRO A 24 15.07 -43.95 -53.22
C PRO A 24 16.35 -43.81 -52.41
N LEU A 25 17.52 -44.03 -53.02
CA LEU A 25 18.83 -43.90 -52.36
C LEU A 25 18.99 -42.59 -51.55
N GLY A 26 18.26 -41.53 -51.91
CA GLY A 26 18.18 -40.29 -51.15
C GLY A 26 17.58 -40.42 -49.75
N PHE A 27 16.68 -41.37 -49.49
CA PHE A 27 16.11 -41.61 -48.16
C PHE A 27 17.09 -42.36 -47.26
N ILE A 28 17.88 -43.29 -47.80
CA ILE A 28 18.95 -43.97 -47.05
C ILE A 28 20.11 -43.01 -46.79
N LEU A 29 20.45 -42.12 -47.72
CA LEU A 29 21.47 -41.08 -47.51
C LEU A 29 21.01 -40.02 -46.51
N ALA A 30 19.73 -39.63 -46.55
CA ALA A 30 19.14 -38.70 -45.58
C ALA A 30 19.04 -39.32 -44.18
N PHE A 31 18.71 -40.61 -44.06
CA PHE A 31 18.68 -41.31 -42.76
C PHE A 31 20.09 -41.62 -42.24
N SER A 32 21.08 -41.84 -43.12
CA SER A 32 22.49 -42.02 -42.73
C SER A 32 23.13 -40.70 -42.31
N LEU A 33 22.78 -39.58 -42.96
CA LEU A 33 23.17 -38.24 -42.53
C LEU A 33 22.45 -37.83 -41.24
N LEU A 34 21.18 -38.20 -41.04
CA LEU A 34 20.46 -37.97 -39.79
C LEU A 34 20.99 -38.88 -38.66
N ALA A 35 21.41 -40.11 -38.95
CA ALA A 35 22.04 -41.01 -37.99
C ALA A 35 23.49 -40.61 -37.68
N ALA A 36 24.24 -40.04 -38.62
CA ALA A 36 25.54 -39.43 -38.36
C ALA A 36 25.41 -38.09 -37.59
N PHE A 37 24.30 -37.35 -37.78
CA PHE A 37 23.96 -36.16 -36.98
C PHE A 37 23.37 -36.52 -35.60
N CYS A 38 22.84 -37.73 -35.45
CA CYS A 38 22.38 -38.32 -34.18
C CYS A 38 23.40 -39.30 -33.56
N HIS A 39 24.62 -39.41 -34.11
CA HIS A 39 25.78 -40.02 -33.45
C HIS A 39 26.85 -38.98 -33.07
N THR A 40 26.64 -37.72 -33.43
CA THR A 40 27.12 -36.58 -32.64
C THR A 40 26.06 -36.18 -31.61
N ILE A 41 25.53 -37.16 -30.87
CA ILE A 41 24.94 -36.88 -29.56
C ILE A 41 26.04 -36.22 -28.76
N SER A 42 25.89 -34.91 -28.60
CA SER A 42 26.49 -34.06 -27.57
C SER A 42 27.22 -34.87 -26.50
N HIS A 43 28.49 -35.16 -26.75
CA HIS A 43 29.47 -34.93 -25.70
C HIS A 43 29.63 -33.41 -25.65
N GLY A 44 28.56 -32.72 -25.20
CA GLY A 44 28.68 -31.35 -24.78
C GLY A 44 29.63 -31.42 -23.61
N ALA A 45 30.90 -31.09 -23.86
CA ALA A 45 31.93 -31.15 -22.84
C ALA A 45 31.38 -30.38 -21.64
N VAL A 46 31.17 -31.08 -20.52
CA VAL A 46 30.70 -30.44 -19.29
C VAL A 46 31.78 -29.42 -18.94
N LEU A 47 31.45 -28.14 -19.12
CA LEU A 47 32.40 -27.07 -18.88
C LEU A 47 32.93 -27.20 -17.44
N SER A 48 34.25 -27.17 -17.31
CA SER A 48 34.88 -27.15 -15.99
C SER A 48 34.36 -25.94 -15.17
N PRO A 49 34.41 -26.00 -13.83
CA PRO A 49 34.05 -24.86 -12.99
C PRO A 49 34.74 -23.55 -13.39
N ALA A 50 36.02 -23.64 -13.80
CA ALA A 50 36.78 -22.49 -14.28
C ALA A 50 36.19 -21.90 -15.58
N GLN A 51 35.82 -22.75 -16.55
CA GLN A 51 35.21 -22.29 -17.80
C GLN A 51 33.80 -21.71 -17.57
N ARG A 52 32.98 -22.34 -16.71
CA ARG A 52 31.67 -21.80 -16.32
C ARG A 52 31.81 -20.42 -15.65
N TYR A 53 32.79 -20.27 -14.78
CA TYR A 53 33.05 -19.01 -14.07
C TYR A 53 33.51 -17.88 -15.00
N GLU A 54 34.43 -18.17 -15.92
CA GLU A 54 34.88 -17.16 -16.89
C GLU A 54 33.75 -16.74 -17.84
N ALA A 55 32.94 -17.70 -18.33
CA ALA A 55 31.75 -17.38 -19.12
C ALA A 55 30.75 -16.49 -18.34
N ALA A 56 30.48 -16.82 -17.08
CA ALA A 56 29.59 -16.04 -16.22
C ALA A 56 30.13 -14.62 -15.95
N LYS A 57 31.46 -14.45 -15.81
CA LYS A 57 32.07 -13.12 -15.69
C LYS A 57 31.82 -12.27 -16.93
N GLU A 58 32.00 -12.84 -18.12
CA GLU A 58 31.72 -12.13 -19.36
C GLU A 58 30.24 -11.74 -19.50
N ASP A 59 29.32 -12.64 -19.13
CA ASP A 59 27.90 -12.34 -19.13
C ASP A 59 27.54 -11.24 -18.12
N MET A 60 28.17 -11.25 -16.95
CA MET A 60 28.00 -10.18 -15.96
C MET A 60 28.48 -8.82 -16.51
N GLU A 61 29.60 -8.77 -17.24
CA GLU A 61 30.07 -7.54 -17.91
C GLU A 61 29.19 -7.12 -19.08
N ARG A 62 28.63 -8.07 -19.84
CA ARG A 62 27.61 -7.77 -20.86
C ARG A 62 26.38 -7.15 -20.19
N LEU A 63 25.90 -7.74 -19.09
CA LEU A 63 24.76 -7.25 -18.34
C LEU A 63 25.00 -5.86 -17.73
N ARG A 64 26.21 -5.57 -17.24
CA ARG A 64 26.59 -4.24 -16.75
C ARG A 64 26.43 -3.15 -17.81
N ARG A 65 26.76 -3.46 -19.07
CA ARG A 65 26.73 -2.51 -20.20
C ARG A 65 25.38 -2.46 -20.92
N ASP A 66 24.53 -3.46 -20.70
CA ASP A 66 23.20 -3.51 -21.30
C ASP A 66 22.28 -2.48 -20.62
N GLY A 67 22.01 -1.39 -21.32
CA GLY A 67 21.16 -0.30 -20.83
C GLY A 67 19.70 -0.68 -20.60
N THR A 68 19.24 -1.85 -21.05
CA THR A 68 17.84 -2.29 -20.88
C THR A 68 17.74 -3.45 -19.90
N ARG A 69 18.53 -4.50 -20.08
CA ARG A 69 18.55 -5.67 -19.19
C ARG A 69 19.27 -5.35 -17.87
N GLY A 70 20.32 -4.54 -17.91
CA GLY A 70 21.05 -4.12 -16.72
C GLY A 70 20.21 -3.27 -15.76
N MET A 71 19.12 -2.63 -16.23
CA MET A 71 18.17 -1.91 -15.38
C MET A 71 17.11 -2.82 -14.73
N GLN A 72 17.02 -4.08 -15.13
CA GLN A 72 15.99 -5.01 -14.66
C GLN A 72 16.53 -5.89 -13.53
N ARG A 73 15.69 -6.22 -12.55
CA ARG A 73 16.06 -7.06 -11.40
C ARG A 73 16.41 -8.49 -11.80
N ALA A 74 15.53 -9.13 -12.58
CA ALA A 74 15.59 -10.56 -12.86
C ALA A 74 16.95 -11.00 -13.46
N PRO A 75 17.53 -10.30 -14.45
CA PRO A 75 18.85 -10.65 -14.98
C PRO A 75 19.98 -10.68 -13.94
N TRP A 76 19.98 -9.78 -12.96
CA TRP A 76 20.99 -9.79 -11.89
C TRP A 76 20.79 -10.93 -10.90
N GLU A 77 19.53 -11.29 -10.62
CA GLU A 77 19.22 -12.43 -9.75
C GLU A 77 19.58 -13.75 -10.40
N GLU A 78 19.32 -13.89 -11.71
CA GLU A 78 19.76 -15.01 -12.53
C GLU A 78 21.29 -15.10 -12.56
N MET A 79 21.98 -13.97 -12.79
CA MET A 79 23.45 -13.95 -12.79
C MET A 79 24.04 -14.34 -11.43
N ALA A 80 23.47 -13.84 -10.33
CA ALA A 80 23.87 -14.23 -8.98
C ALA A 80 23.57 -15.71 -8.69
N ALA A 81 22.52 -16.30 -9.30
CA ALA A 81 22.24 -17.72 -9.20
C ALA A 81 23.31 -18.56 -9.90
N VAL A 82 23.71 -18.19 -11.13
CA VAL A 82 24.79 -18.87 -11.87
C VAL A 82 26.07 -18.95 -11.06
N PHE A 83 26.51 -17.85 -10.45
CA PHE A 83 27.70 -17.84 -9.61
C PHE A 83 27.56 -18.66 -8.32
N ARG A 84 26.37 -18.69 -7.71
CA ARG A 84 26.11 -19.54 -6.53
C ARG A 84 26.10 -21.02 -6.89
N ASP A 85 25.56 -21.39 -8.04
CA ASP A 85 25.55 -22.78 -8.51
C ASP A 85 27.00 -23.25 -8.77
N ILE A 86 27.83 -22.41 -9.39
CA ILE A 86 29.27 -22.70 -9.53
C ILE A 86 29.94 -22.87 -8.15
N HIS A 87 29.61 -22.02 -7.17
CA HIS A 87 30.14 -22.16 -5.80
C HIS A 87 29.67 -23.46 -5.11
N GLN A 88 28.45 -23.91 -5.36
CA GLN A 88 27.89 -25.12 -4.74
C GLN A 88 28.41 -26.40 -5.40
N ASP A 89 28.42 -26.43 -6.74
CA ASP A 89 28.77 -27.61 -7.53
C ASP A 89 30.28 -27.92 -7.47
N ALA A 90 31.12 -26.87 -7.37
CA ALA A 90 32.56 -26.98 -7.53
C ALA A 90 33.31 -27.12 -6.20
N SER A 91 32.94 -28.09 -5.37
CA SER A 91 33.46 -28.23 -4.00
C SER A 91 34.98 -28.38 -3.92
N THR A 92 35.63 -28.95 -4.93
CA THR A 92 37.10 -29.14 -5.01
C THR A 92 37.84 -28.02 -5.75
N TRP A 93 37.12 -27.06 -6.35
CA TRP A 93 37.75 -26.00 -7.13
C TRP A 93 38.30 -24.90 -6.22
N PRO A 94 39.62 -24.59 -6.22
CA PRO A 94 40.20 -23.66 -5.26
C PRO A 94 39.63 -22.24 -5.32
N ASN A 95 39.11 -21.81 -6.48
CA ASN A 95 38.58 -20.46 -6.69
C ASN A 95 37.07 -20.35 -6.40
N ARG A 96 36.49 -21.35 -5.72
CA ARG A 96 35.10 -21.32 -5.23
C ARG A 96 34.74 -20.04 -4.44
N PRO A 97 35.61 -19.47 -3.58
CA PRO A 97 35.33 -18.21 -2.90
C PRO A 97 35.03 -17.06 -3.87
N ALA A 98 35.74 -16.99 -5.00
CA ALA A 98 35.54 -15.94 -5.99
C ALA A 98 34.18 -16.05 -6.70
N ALA A 99 33.65 -17.25 -6.91
CA ALA A 99 32.28 -17.43 -7.41
C ALA A 99 31.25 -16.86 -6.42
N LEU A 100 31.36 -17.16 -5.14
CA LEU A 100 30.45 -16.60 -4.13
C LEU A 100 30.62 -15.07 -3.99
N PHE A 101 31.85 -14.58 -4.10
CA PHE A 101 32.14 -13.15 -4.14
C PHE A 101 31.47 -12.48 -5.34
N LYS A 102 31.54 -13.07 -6.54
CA LYS A 102 30.84 -12.55 -7.74
C LYS A 102 29.32 -12.57 -7.61
N ALA A 103 28.76 -13.55 -6.92
CA ALA A 103 27.34 -13.52 -6.56
C ALA A 103 27.00 -12.35 -5.64
N ALA A 104 27.86 -12.05 -4.65
CA ALA A 104 27.72 -10.87 -3.80
C ALA A 104 27.84 -9.56 -4.60
N GLU A 105 28.77 -9.48 -5.55
CA GLU A 105 28.88 -8.33 -6.47
C GLU A 105 27.63 -8.18 -7.34
N CYS A 106 27.02 -9.25 -7.83
CA CYS A 106 25.75 -9.17 -8.57
C CYS A 106 24.63 -8.59 -7.70
N TYR A 107 24.56 -8.98 -6.42
CA TYR A 107 23.60 -8.38 -5.49
C TYR A 107 23.97 -6.94 -5.11
N GLU A 108 25.26 -6.59 -5.07
CA GLU A 108 25.71 -5.23 -4.86
C GLU A 108 25.31 -4.33 -6.05
N GLU A 109 25.57 -4.78 -7.28
CA GLU A 109 25.17 -4.11 -8.52
C GLU A 109 23.66 -3.99 -8.65
N LEU A 110 22.93 -5.05 -8.29
CA LEU A 110 21.49 -5.01 -8.16
C LEU A 110 21.13 -3.95 -7.15
N SER A 111 21.69 -3.97 -5.93
CA SER A 111 21.37 -2.98 -4.90
C SER A 111 21.65 -1.54 -5.35
N ARG A 112 22.68 -1.30 -6.18
CA ARG A 112 23.00 0.01 -6.78
C ARG A 112 21.98 0.50 -7.80
N ARG A 113 21.23 -0.41 -8.44
CA ARG A 113 20.24 -0.12 -9.51
C ARG A 113 18.80 -0.42 -9.12
N SER A 114 18.62 -1.16 -8.04
CA SER A 114 17.37 -1.42 -7.37
C SER A 114 17.27 -0.59 -6.08
N PHE A 115 18.19 0.38 -5.82
CA PHE A 115 18.49 1.19 -4.62
C PHE A 115 18.05 0.56 -3.30
N ALA A 116 18.21 -0.74 -3.26
CA ALA A 116 17.49 -1.60 -2.39
C ALA A 116 18.29 -1.93 -1.14
N LEU A 117 17.98 -1.41 0.04
CA LEU A 117 18.49 -1.94 1.29
C LEU A 117 18.22 -3.43 1.56
N ALA A 118 17.21 -4.12 1.02
CA ALA A 118 17.15 -5.59 1.17
C ALA A 118 18.09 -6.30 0.20
N ASP A 119 18.28 -5.77 -1.00
CA ASP A 119 19.30 -6.30 -1.90
C ASP A 119 20.70 -5.92 -1.39
N ALA A 120 20.85 -4.79 -0.69
CA ALA A 120 22.08 -4.38 -0.01
C ALA A 120 22.33 -5.24 1.25
N ARG A 121 21.29 -5.63 2.00
CA ARG A 121 21.41 -6.65 3.06
C ARG A 121 21.78 -7.99 2.49
N LYS A 122 21.20 -8.37 1.36
CA LYS A 122 21.55 -9.61 0.65
C LYS A 122 22.99 -9.55 0.16
N ALA A 123 23.44 -8.43 -0.40
CA ALA A 123 24.83 -8.21 -0.82
C ALA A 123 25.80 -8.28 0.36
N ALA A 124 25.57 -7.47 1.41
CA ALA A 124 26.39 -7.46 2.63
C ALA A 124 26.42 -8.85 3.29
N GLY A 125 25.27 -9.50 3.43
CA GLY A 125 25.18 -10.86 3.97
C GLY A 125 25.87 -11.92 3.10
N THR A 126 25.85 -11.77 1.77
CA THR A 126 26.57 -12.69 0.87
C THR A 126 28.08 -12.45 0.96
N PHE A 127 28.54 -11.20 1.11
CA PHE A 127 29.94 -10.91 1.40
C PHE A 127 30.38 -11.44 2.77
N GLU A 128 29.55 -11.29 3.80
CA GLU A 128 29.78 -11.92 5.12
C GLU A 128 29.83 -13.45 5.02
N ASP A 129 29.02 -14.06 4.15
CA ASP A 129 29.08 -15.49 3.84
C ASP A 129 30.41 -15.88 3.16
N VAL A 130 30.99 -15.05 2.30
CA VAL A 130 32.33 -15.30 1.74
C VAL A 130 33.35 -15.38 2.86
N ALA A 131 33.41 -14.35 3.71
CA ALA A 131 34.38 -14.28 4.81
C ALA A 131 34.19 -15.39 5.85
N ARG A 132 32.94 -15.76 6.15
CA ARG A 132 32.64 -16.80 7.15
C ARG A 132 32.87 -18.22 6.64
N ARG A 133 32.57 -18.49 5.37
CA ARG A 133 32.68 -19.85 4.80
C ARG A 133 34.06 -20.13 4.21
N HIS A 134 34.84 -19.09 3.96
CA HIS A 134 36.16 -19.16 3.35
C HIS A 134 37.11 -18.17 4.03
N ASP A 135 37.21 -18.25 5.36
CA ASP A 135 38.05 -17.39 6.20
C ASP A 135 39.56 -17.46 5.82
N SER A 136 40.03 -18.56 5.27
CA SER A 136 41.39 -18.70 4.78
C SER A 136 41.62 -18.09 3.38
N SER A 137 40.59 -17.54 2.74
CA SER A 137 40.69 -16.95 1.39
C SER A 137 41.23 -15.53 1.46
N CYS A 138 42.07 -15.16 0.49
CA CYS A 138 42.48 -13.76 0.27
C CYS A 138 41.32 -12.82 -0.11
N LEU A 139 40.10 -13.33 -0.33
CA LEU A 139 38.92 -12.50 -0.58
C LEU A 139 38.10 -12.26 0.69
N ALA A 140 38.48 -12.84 1.82
CA ALA A 140 37.70 -12.74 3.05
C ALA A 140 37.75 -11.32 3.65
N ASP A 141 38.90 -10.67 3.63
CA ASP A 141 39.07 -9.28 4.04
C ASP A 141 38.46 -8.30 3.03
N ASP A 142 38.60 -8.53 1.72
CA ASP A 142 37.83 -7.81 0.67
C ASP A 142 36.33 -7.86 0.95
N ALA A 143 35.81 -9.05 1.27
CA ALA A 143 34.40 -9.25 1.50
C ALA A 143 33.94 -8.57 2.79
N LEU A 144 34.72 -8.65 3.87
CA LEU A 144 34.44 -7.92 5.11
C LEU A 144 34.45 -6.41 4.88
N LEU A 145 35.40 -5.87 4.11
CA LEU A 145 35.47 -4.44 3.83
C LEU A 145 34.30 -3.98 2.96
N ARG A 146 33.94 -4.73 1.92
CA ARG A 146 32.75 -4.43 1.10
C ARG A 146 31.46 -4.52 1.89
N ALA A 147 31.30 -5.56 2.72
CA ALA A 147 30.15 -5.67 3.61
C ALA A 147 30.09 -4.50 4.61
N ALA A 148 31.23 -4.09 5.18
CA ALA A 148 31.32 -2.94 6.07
C ALA A 148 30.93 -1.63 5.36
N ARG A 149 31.41 -1.39 4.14
CA ARG A 149 31.03 -0.24 3.32
C ARG A 149 29.54 -0.24 2.97
N ILE A 150 28.98 -1.38 2.60
CA ILE A 150 27.54 -1.50 2.33
C ILE A 150 26.75 -1.26 3.63
N ARG A 151 27.22 -1.77 4.78
CA ARG A 151 26.59 -1.54 6.08
C ARG A 151 26.62 -0.07 6.47
N ALA A 152 27.79 0.56 6.46
CA ALA A 152 27.94 1.97 6.82
C ALA A 152 27.23 2.91 5.83
N GLY A 153 27.49 2.72 4.55
CA GLY A 153 27.03 3.61 3.49
C GLY A 153 25.57 3.42 3.16
N ARG A 154 25.18 2.20 2.76
CA ARG A 154 23.81 1.90 2.31
C ARG A 154 22.88 1.61 3.48
N LEU A 155 23.23 0.64 4.33
CA LEU A 155 22.34 0.19 5.41
C LEU A 155 22.29 1.14 6.61
N LYS A 156 23.18 2.15 6.65
CA LYS A 156 23.36 3.10 7.76
C LYS A 156 23.59 2.40 9.11
N ASP A 157 24.19 1.22 9.06
CA ASP A 157 24.54 0.37 10.19
C ASP A 157 26.02 0.56 10.54
N SER A 158 26.34 1.72 11.13
CA SER A 158 27.72 2.06 11.51
C SER A 158 28.27 1.09 12.56
N ARG A 159 27.43 0.57 13.46
CA ARG A 159 27.84 -0.40 14.47
C ARG A 159 28.21 -1.74 13.83
N GLY A 160 27.36 -2.28 12.95
CA GLY A 160 27.68 -3.50 12.21
C GLY A 160 28.88 -3.32 11.28
N ALA A 161 29.03 -2.15 10.66
CA ALA A 161 30.23 -1.82 9.90
C ALA A 161 31.48 -1.83 10.77
N LEU A 162 31.46 -1.15 11.93
CA LEU A 162 32.57 -1.16 12.89
C LEU A 162 32.89 -2.59 13.37
N THR A 163 31.90 -3.43 13.65
CA THR A 163 32.12 -4.85 14.00
C THR A 163 32.84 -5.61 12.89
N LEU A 164 32.44 -5.41 11.63
CA LEU A 164 33.11 -6.05 10.48
C LEU A 164 34.53 -5.53 10.28
N LEU A 165 34.76 -4.23 10.49
CA LEU A 165 36.08 -3.62 10.40
C LEU A 165 37.01 -4.06 11.53
N ASP A 166 36.48 -4.20 12.75
CA ASP A 166 37.20 -4.76 13.90
C ASP A 166 37.57 -6.22 13.64
N THR A 167 36.64 -7.01 13.12
CA THR A 167 36.87 -8.39 12.67
C THR A 167 37.98 -8.44 11.63
N LEU A 168 37.89 -7.59 10.60
CA LEU A 168 38.90 -7.50 9.55
C LEU A 168 40.28 -7.15 10.12
N CYS A 169 40.36 -6.12 10.96
CA CYS A 169 41.63 -5.67 11.55
C CYS A 169 42.25 -6.71 12.50
N ARG A 170 41.42 -7.51 13.19
CA ARG A 170 41.86 -8.54 14.13
C ARG A 170 42.28 -9.82 13.43
N ASP A 171 41.46 -10.30 12.50
CA ASP A 171 41.61 -11.62 11.89
C ASP A 171 42.49 -11.57 10.64
N TYR A 172 42.60 -10.40 9.99
CA TYR A 172 43.41 -10.15 8.80
C TYR A 172 44.33 -8.92 8.98
N PRO A 173 45.18 -8.87 10.01
CA PRO A 173 45.98 -7.67 10.33
C PRO A 173 47.02 -7.31 9.26
N ASN A 174 47.42 -8.30 8.44
CA ASN A 174 48.37 -8.20 7.34
C ASN A 174 47.68 -8.29 5.95
N GLY A 175 46.35 -8.30 5.89
CA GLY A 175 45.58 -8.29 4.65
C GLY A 175 45.73 -6.96 3.90
N ASP A 176 45.55 -6.98 2.58
CA ASP A 176 45.71 -5.78 1.74
C ASP A 176 44.62 -4.73 2.05
N MET A 177 43.47 -5.18 2.53
CA MET A 177 42.37 -4.31 2.97
C MET A 177 42.53 -3.77 4.40
N ALA A 178 43.51 -4.24 5.18
CA ALA A 178 43.63 -3.89 6.61
C ALA A 178 43.89 -2.40 6.85
N ALA A 179 44.71 -1.76 6.02
CA ALA A 179 45.00 -0.34 6.12
C ALA A 179 43.74 0.50 5.84
N GLU A 180 42.97 0.12 4.83
CA GLU A 180 41.74 0.80 4.47
C GLU A 180 40.63 0.58 5.52
N ALA A 181 40.55 -0.62 6.08
CA ALA A 181 39.63 -0.92 7.16
C ALA A 181 39.87 -0.04 8.40
N ARG A 182 41.15 0.19 8.77
CA ARG A 182 41.50 1.10 9.87
C ARG A 182 41.09 2.55 9.59
N ARG A 183 41.26 3.02 8.34
CA ARG A 183 40.82 4.37 7.91
C ARG A 183 39.32 4.51 8.02
N LEU A 184 38.57 3.60 7.39
CA LEU A 184 37.11 3.62 7.43
C LEU A 184 36.59 3.49 8.88
N ARG A 185 37.27 2.71 9.72
CA ARG A 185 36.95 2.60 11.14
C ARG A 185 37.17 3.91 11.89
N GLN A 186 38.24 4.65 11.59
CA GLN A 186 38.49 5.97 12.17
C GLN A 186 37.43 6.99 11.72
N GLU A 187 37.05 6.96 10.44
CA GLU A 187 35.98 7.82 9.89
C GLU A 187 34.62 7.53 10.54
N LEU A 188 34.36 6.26 10.86
CA LEU A 188 33.11 5.82 11.49
C LEU A 188 33.14 5.89 13.03
N ALA A 189 34.29 6.15 13.65
CA ALA A 189 34.42 6.23 15.10
C ALA A 189 33.77 7.52 15.62
N PRO A 190 32.94 7.46 16.68
CA PRO A 190 32.31 8.64 17.24
C PRO A 190 33.37 9.63 17.78
N GLY A 191 33.24 10.92 17.46
CA GLY A 191 34.12 11.98 17.95
C GLY A 191 34.14 12.04 19.48
N LYS A 192 35.26 12.50 20.06
CA LYS A 192 35.59 12.47 21.50
C LYS A 192 34.59 13.12 22.48
N ASP A 193 33.52 13.77 21.99
CA ASP A 193 32.45 14.34 22.83
C ASP A 193 31.15 13.53 22.83
N ALA A 194 31.13 12.34 22.22
CA ALA A 194 29.95 11.47 22.21
C ALA A 194 30.04 10.37 23.27
N VAL A 195 29.39 10.59 24.41
CA VAL A 195 29.11 9.56 25.42
C VAL A 195 28.38 8.37 24.76
N GLN A 196 28.88 7.15 25.00
CA GLN A 196 28.27 5.90 24.56
C GLN A 196 26.82 5.77 25.05
N PRO A 197 25.89 5.21 24.25
CA PRO A 197 24.64 4.72 24.79
C PRO A 197 24.87 3.29 25.31
N SER A 198 25.11 3.16 26.62
CA SER A 198 24.38 2.16 27.41
C SER A 198 22.89 2.37 27.14
N GLY A 199 22.10 1.29 26.98
CA GLY A 199 20.70 1.34 26.55
C GLY A 199 19.95 2.55 27.16
N PRO A 200 19.30 3.39 26.33
CA PRO A 200 18.85 4.67 26.84
C PRO A 200 17.76 4.42 27.89
N PRO A 201 17.89 4.98 29.10
CA PRO A 201 16.69 5.28 29.86
C PRO A 201 15.86 6.26 29.02
N ALA A 202 14.53 6.23 29.18
CA ALA A 202 13.58 7.08 28.46
C ALA A 202 14.09 8.52 28.35
N ARG A 203 14.52 8.94 27.15
CA ARG A 203 15.08 10.28 26.94
C ARG A 203 13.93 11.28 26.84
N GLN A 204 13.90 12.24 27.76
CA GLN A 204 12.99 13.38 27.69
C GLN A 204 13.37 14.29 26.51
N ILE A 205 12.34 14.78 25.82
CA ILE A 205 12.47 15.73 24.72
C ILE A 205 13.03 17.04 25.29
N SER A 206 14.20 17.46 24.81
CA SER A 206 14.85 18.72 25.21
C SER A 206 14.98 19.63 23.99
N ASP A 207 14.41 20.83 24.09
CA ASP A 207 14.73 22.00 23.25
C ASP A 207 15.98 22.67 23.87
N ALA A 208 17.09 23.04 23.22
CA ALA A 208 17.37 23.31 21.82
C ALA A 208 18.91 23.32 21.55
N PRO A 209 19.38 22.84 20.39
CA PRO A 209 20.67 23.17 19.74
C PRO A 209 20.55 24.42 18.83
N PRO A 210 21.66 24.91 18.21
CA PRO A 210 21.66 26.10 17.36
C PRO A 210 20.58 26.07 16.26
N ALA A 211 19.97 27.22 16.01
CA ALA A 211 18.82 27.37 15.11
C ALA A 211 19.10 26.92 13.66
N GLU A 212 20.36 26.95 13.23
CA GLU A 212 20.78 26.60 11.87
C GLU A 212 20.73 25.09 11.61
N ASP A 213 21.23 24.27 12.55
CA ASP A 213 21.16 22.80 12.48
C ASP A 213 19.70 22.30 12.56
N ALA A 214 18.84 23.01 13.29
CA ALA A 214 17.42 22.68 13.39
C ALA A 214 16.69 22.94 12.07
N ARG A 215 16.98 24.08 11.43
CA ARG A 215 16.44 24.43 10.11
C ARG A 215 16.91 23.46 9.03
N GLN A 216 18.19 23.08 9.03
CA GLN A 216 18.73 22.16 8.04
C GLN A 216 18.15 20.75 8.18
N ALA A 217 17.98 20.25 9.42
CA ALA A 217 17.33 18.97 9.67
C ALA A 217 15.85 18.98 9.27
N LEU A 218 15.12 20.06 9.56
CA LEU A 218 13.73 20.24 9.13
C LEU A 218 13.62 20.30 7.60
N GLN A 219 14.53 21.02 6.94
CA GLN A 219 14.56 21.10 5.49
C GLN A 219 14.77 19.70 4.86
N ARG A 220 15.78 18.95 5.31
CA ARG A 220 16.02 17.58 4.83
C ARG A 220 14.83 16.66 5.08
N TYR A 221 14.14 16.82 6.20
CA TYR A 221 12.92 16.07 6.51
C TYR A 221 11.77 16.37 5.56
N GLU A 222 11.54 17.66 5.25
CA GLU A 222 10.49 18.08 4.32
C GLU A 222 10.82 17.67 2.87
N GLU A 223 12.09 17.74 2.47
CA GLU A 223 12.58 17.24 1.18
C GLU A 223 12.36 15.73 1.06
N ALA A 224 12.74 14.95 2.07
CA ALA A 224 12.49 13.51 2.12
C ALA A 224 10.99 13.20 2.07
N LYS A 225 10.15 13.92 2.82
CA LYS A 225 8.68 13.78 2.73
C LYS A 225 8.13 14.06 1.33
N LYS A 226 8.61 15.12 0.68
CA LYS A 226 8.23 15.42 -0.71
C LYS A 226 8.63 14.28 -1.64
N THR A 227 9.84 13.74 -1.49
CA THR A 227 10.30 12.56 -2.25
C THR A 227 9.43 11.34 -1.98
N MET A 228 9.00 11.11 -0.73
CA MET A 228 8.07 10.04 -0.37
C MET A 228 6.72 10.17 -1.08
N GLU A 229 6.17 11.38 -1.12
CA GLU A 229 4.90 11.67 -1.78
C GLU A 229 5.01 11.50 -3.30
N LEU A 230 6.08 12.00 -3.91
CA LEU A 230 6.36 11.83 -5.34
C LEU A 230 6.56 10.35 -5.70
N LEU A 231 7.29 9.60 -4.88
CA LEU A 231 7.49 8.18 -5.07
C LEU A 231 6.19 7.38 -4.97
N ARG A 232 5.33 7.68 -3.98
CA ARG A 232 3.99 7.08 -3.84
C ARG A 232 3.10 7.35 -5.05
N ALA A 233 3.22 8.54 -5.64
CA ALA A 233 2.43 8.95 -6.79
C ALA A 233 2.93 8.36 -8.13
N ASP A 234 4.19 7.90 -8.18
CA ASP A 234 4.80 7.28 -9.35
C ASP A 234 4.55 5.77 -9.36
N LYS A 235 3.51 5.34 -10.08
CA LYS A 235 3.10 3.93 -10.19
C LYS A 235 4.19 2.97 -10.71
N ARG A 236 5.23 3.49 -11.37
CA ARG A 236 6.33 2.65 -11.87
C ARG A 236 7.44 2.57 -10.83
N ARG A 237 7.88 3.72 -10.32
CA ARG A 237 8.96 3.79 -9.32
C ARG A 237 8.52 3.28 -7.95
N SER A 238 7.23 3.36 -7.60
CA SER A 238 6.70 2.82 -6.35
C SER A 238 6.78 1.29 -6.27
N CYS A 239 6.82 0.60 -7.41
CA CYS A 239 7.03 -0.85 -7.45
C CYS A 239 8.52 -1.23 -7.39
N TRP A 240 9.41 -0.24 -7.48
CA TRP A 240 10.83 -0.46 -7.41
C TRP A 240 11.27 -0.35 -5.97
N ARG A 241 12.16 -1.27 -5.62
CA ARG A 241 12.75 -1.29 -4.30
C ARG A 241 13.60 -0.04 -4.04
N GLU A 242 14.14 0.54 -5.12
CA GLU A 242 15.11 1.63 -5.09
C GLU A 242 14.68 2.75 -4.18
N PRO A 243 13.58 3.41 -4.53
CA PRO A 243 13.48 4.77 -4.11
C PRO A 243 12.92 4.78 -2.69
N TRP A 244 12.26 3.69 -2.26
CA TRP A 244 11.85 3.46 -0.87
C TRP A 244 13.02 3.32 0.07
N GLU A 245 14.10 2.74 -0.42
CA GLU A 245 15.24 2.39 0.38
C GLU A 245 16.25 3.54 0.47
N ASN A 246 16.38 4.34 -0.59
CA ASN A 246 16.99 5.68 -0.50
C ASN A 246 16.20 6.59 0.44
N LEU A 247 14.88 6.69 0.25
CA LEU A 247 14.02 7.52 1.07
C LEU A 247 14.06 7.13 2.55
N ARG A 248 14.13 5.82 2.84
CA ARG A 248 14.35 5.33 4.21
C ARG A 248 15.69 5.83 4.76
N GLY A 249 16.74 5.82 3.95
CA GLY A 249 18.05 6.38 4.28
C GLY A 249 17.99 7.88 4.59
N ASP A 250 17.26 8.67 3.79
CA ASP A 250 17.11 10.10 3.99
C ASP A 250 16.45 10.42 5.34
N PHE A 251 15.38 9.68 5.68
CA PHE A 251 14.74 9.80 6.99
C PHE A 251 15.66 9.36 8.15
N LEU A 252 16.42 8.28 7.97
CA LEU A 252 17.37 7.85 9.00
C LEU A 252 18.50 8.88 9.20
N GLN A 253 18.91 9.59 8.15
CA GLN A 253 19.90 10.67 8.26
C GLN A 253 19.37 11.87 9.05
N VAL A 254 18.08 12.23 8.87
CA VAL A 254 17.42 13.26 9.70
C VAL A 254 17.33 12.81 11.16
N TYR A 255 16.99 11.55 11.41
CA TYR A 255 16.94 11.01 12.78
C TYR A 255 18.35 11.01 13.43
N GLN A 256 19.38 10.62 12.67
CA GLN A 256 20.77 10.56 13.15
C GLN A 256 21.39 11.94 13.40
N SER A 257 20.96 12.97 12.67
CA SER A 257 21.51 14.31 12.87
C SER A 257 21.06 14.96 14.18
N ARG A 258 19.91 14.53 14.75
CA ARG A 258 19.35 15.10 16.00
C ARG A 258 18.69 14.05 16.91
N PRO A 259 19.44 13.08 17.45
CA PRO A 259 18.88 11.96 18.24
C PRO A 259 18.34 12.46 19.60
N GLY A 260 17.07 12.86 19.63
CA GLY A 260 16.41 13.47 20.81
C GLY A 260 15.38 14.55 20.46
N ALA A 261 15.37 15.05 19.23
CA ALA A 261 14.39 16.02 18.77
C ALA A 261 13.06 15.36 18.32
N THR A 262 11.96 16.10 18.41
CA THR A 262 10.64 15.68 17.91
C THR A 262 10.66 15.27 16.44
N ILE A 263 11.45 15.99 15.62
CA ILE A 263 11.68 15.67 14.20
C ILE A 263 12.29 14.28 14.00
N SER A 264 13.06 13.79 14.97
CA SER A 264 13.74 12.48 14.90
C SER A 264 12.81 11.33 15.20
N ALA A 265 11.83 11.51 16.09
CA ALA A 265 10.73 10.57 16.26
C ALA A 265 9.91 10.46 14.96
N ALA A 266 9.61 11.60 14.33
CA ALA A 266 8.88 11.66 13.07
C ALA A 266 9.67 11.07 11.89
N ALA A 267 10.99 11.28 11.85
CA ALA A 267 11.87 10.72 10.82
C ALA A 267 12.04 9.21 10.99
N LEU A 268 12.25 8.71 12.21
CA LEU A 268 12.35 7.29 12.49
C LEU A 268 11.04 6.54 12.15
N PHE A 269 9.89 7.12 12.51
CA PHE A 269 8.58 6.60 12.11
C PHE A 269 8.45 6.52 10.58
N ARG A 270 8.81 7.61 9.87
CA ARG A 270 8.75 7.64 8.39
C ARG A 270 9.71 6.65 7.74
N ALA A 271 10.88 6.40 8.31
CA ALA A 271 11.78 5.34 7.87
C ALA A 271 11.13 3.95 7.98
N GLY A 272 10.41 3.69 9.08
CA GLY A 272 9.62 2.46 9.26
C GLY A 272 8.47 2.33 8.25
N VAL A 273 7.77 3.43 7.98
CA VAL A 273 6.69 3.48 6.98
C VAL A 273 7.23 3.31 5.55
N SER A 274 8.39 3.87 5.21
CA SER A 274 9.06 3.63 3.92
C SER A 274 9.45 2.16 3.76
N ALA A 275 9.95 1.53 4.82
CA ALA A 275 10.24 0.09 4.82
C ALA A 275 8.97 -0.76 4.68
N ARG A 276 7.84 -0.35 5.29
CA ARG A 276 6.55 -1.03 5.13
C ARG A 276 6.04 -0.92 3.70
N ALA A 277 6.07 0.28 3.11
CA ALA A 277 5.63 0.50 1.72
C ALA A 277 6.43 -0.35 0.73
N LEU A 278 7.74 -0.45 0.94
CA LEU A 278 8.55 -1.40 0.22
C LEU A 278 8.11 -2.86 0.45
N ALA A 279 7.88 -3.26 1.69
CA ALA A 279 7.43 -4.61 2.02
C ALA A 279 6.08 -4.95 1.37
N ASP A 280 5.19 -3.97 1.25
CA ASP A 280 3.89 -4.09 0.57
C ASP A 280 4.05 -4.32 -0.93
N CYS A 281 5.13 -3.82 -1.54
CA CYS A 281 5.45 -4.08 -2.94
C CYS A 281 6.23 -5.38 -3.14
N SER A 282 7.14 -5.72 -2.22
CA SER A 282 8.01 -6.90 -2.35
C SER A 282 7.36 -8.19 -1.85
N HIS A 283 6.38 -8.06 -0.96
CA HIS A 283 5.76 -9.13 -0.18
C HIS A 283 6.75 -10.03 0.59
N LEU A 284 8.00 -9.60 0.78
CA LEU A 284 9.00 -10.39 1.49
C LEU A 284 8.88 -10.23 3.00
N ALA A 285 8.79 -11.34 3.73
CA ALA A 285 8.78 -11.35 5.20
C ALA A 285 9.99 -10.62 5.82
N ALA A 286 11.16 -10.63 5.15
CA ALA A 286 12.36 -9.91 5.61
C ALA A 286 12.18 -8.37 5.59
N ASP A 287 11.42 -7.84 4.63
CA ASP A 287 11.11 -6.41 4.55
C ASP A 287 10.09 -6.01 5.60
N TYR A 288 9.08 -6.86 5.84
CA TYR A 288 8.15 -6.67 6.95
C TYR A 288 8.85 -6.68 8.31
N ARG A 289 9.81 -7.59 8.54
CA ARG A 289 10.64 -7.58 9.76
C ARG A 289 11.45 -6.30 9.90
N THR A 290 11.96 -5.76 8.79
CA THR A 290 12.66 -4.47 8.77
C THR A 290 11.75 -3.33 9.17
N ALA A 291 10.57 -3.25 8.55
CA ALA A 291 9.58 -2.23 8.84
C ALA A 291 9.17 -2.28 10.32
N ARG A 292 8.85 -3.48 10.82
CA ARG A 292 8.53 -3.71 12.23
C ARG A 292 9.65 -3.24 13.15
N THR A 293 10.90 -3.59 12.86
CA THR A 293 12.06 -3.20 13.68
C THR A 293 12.19 -1.69 13.77
N LEU A 294 12.07 -0.98 12.65
CA LEU A 294 12.16 0.49 12.63
C LEU A 294 11.00 1.16 13.37
N LEU A 295 9.78 0.62 13.23
CA LEU A 295 8.61 1.12 13.95
C LEU A 295 8.74 0.92 15.46
N LEU A 296 9.22 -0.24 15.92
CA LEU A 296 9.39 -0.51 17.37
C LEU A 296 10.43 0.39 18.04
N ARG A 297 11.39 0.92 17.29
CA ARG A 297 12.35 1.88 17.82
C ARG A 297 11.71 3.22 18.21
N VAL A 298 10.57 3.60 17.62
CA VAL A 298 9.89 4.86 17.96
C VAL A 298 9.41 4.89 19.43
N PRO A 299 8.60 3.95 19.93
CA PRO A 299 8.21 3.91 21.34
C PRO A 299 9.35 3.55 22.29
N GLU A 300 10.41 2.91 21.80
CA GLU A 300 11.62 2.60 22.60
C GLU A 300 12.49 3.84 22.84
N GLU A 301 12.68 4.66 21.81
CA GLU A 301 13.57 5.82 21.87
C GLU A 301 12.83 7.13 22.17
N PHE A 302 11.54 7.22 21.83
CA PHE A 302 10.70 8.41 21.96
C PHE A 302 9.33 8.09 22.58
N PRO A 303 9.26 7.56 23.81
CA PRO A 303 8.00 7.14 24.45
C PRO A 303 7.02 8.30 24.71
N GLY A 304 7.48 9.55 24.72
CA GLY A 304 6.61 10.74 24.82
C GLY A 304 6.06 11.24 23.49
N SER A 305 6.45 10.62 22.36
CA SER A 305 6.00 11.03 21.03
C SER A 305 4.54 10.63 20.81
N ALA A 306 3.77 11.51 20.20
CA ALA A 306 2.43 11.20 19.71
C ALA A 306 2.41 10.18 18.55
N LEU A 307 3.57 9.72 18.06
CA LEU A 307 3.70 8.68 17.03
C LEU A 307 4.07 7.31 17.61
N ALA A 308 4.28 7.22 18.92
CA ALA A 308 4.76 6.00 19.55
C ALA A 308 3.66 4.90 19.57
N ASP A 309 2.40 5.28 19.78
CA ASP A 309 1.26 4.39 19.68
C ASP A 309 0.90 4.04 18.22
N ASP A 310 1.02 4.97 17.26
CA ASP A 310 0.96 4.64 15.83
C ASP A 310 1.98 3.57 15.44
N ALA A 311 3.21 3.73 15.89
CA ALA A 311 4.30 2.82 15.55
C ALA A 311 4.09 1.43 16.15
N LEU A 312 3.62 1.34 17.41
CA LEU A 312 3.25 0.08 18.05
C LEU A 312 2.09 -0.61 17.33
N LEU A 313 1.06 0.14 16.92
CA LEU A 313 -0.09 -0.42 16.22
C LEU A 313 0.32 -0.98 14.85
N LEU A 314 1.09 -0.22 14.06
CA LEU A 314 1.61 -0.69 12.76
C LEU A 314 2.52 -1.91 12.92
N ALA A 315 3.39 -1.93 13.94
CA ALA A 315 4.24 -3.08 14.24
C ALA A 315 3.41 -4.32 14.63
N ALA A 316 2.33 -4.14 15.38
CA ALA A 316 1.40 -5.21 15.72
C ALA A 316 0.64 -5.74 14.50
N GLN A 317 0.20 -4.87 13.59
CA GLN A 317 -0.44 -5.24 12.34
C GLN A 317 0.50 -6.05 11.44
N ILE A 318 1.75 -5.59 11.27
CA ILE A 318 2.80 -6.33 10.56
C ILE A 318 3.00 -7.73 11.16
N SER A 319 3.07 -7.82 12.49
CA SER A 319 3.20 -9.09 13.18
C SER A 319 2.00 -9.99 12.94
N ALA A 320 0.77 -9.48 13.03
CA ALA A 320 -0.45 -10.28 12.90
C ALA A 320 -0.71 -10.76 11.46
N GLY A 321 -0.57 -9.87 10.49
CA GLY A 321 -0.90 -10.14 9.09
C GLY A 321 0.22 -10.85 8.35
N GLU A 322 1.30 -10.13 8.09
CA GLU A 322 2.30 -10.53 7.10
C GLU A 322 3.38 -11.45 7.68
N LEU A 323 3.70 -11.28 8.97
CA LEU A 323 4.63 -12.18 9.67
C LEU A 323 3.92 -13.36 10.33
N LYS A 324 2.59 -13.34 10.41
CA LYS A 324 1.75 -14.38 11.05
C LYS A 324 2.16 -14.69 12.51
N ASP A 325 2.83 -13.74 13.17
CA ASP A 325 3.23 -13.75 14.57
C ASP A 325 2.10 -13.18 15.44
N ARG A 326 1.05 -13.98 15.58
CA ARG A 326 -0.15 -13.62 16.35
C ARG A 326 0.17 -13.33 17.81
N ALA A 327 1.02 -14.14 18.44
CA ALA A 327 1.42 -13.97 19.84
C ALA A 327 2.22 -12.67 20.05
N GLY A 328 3.15 -12.35 19.14
CA GLY A 328 3.89 -11.09 19.14
C GLY A 328 2.98 -9.89 18.94
N ALA A 329 2.02 -9.96 18.03
CA ALA A 329 1.04 -8.89 17.82
C ALA A 329 0.23 -8.61 19.08
N VAL A 330 -0.29 -9.65 19.76
CA VAL A 330 -1.06 -9.50 21.01
C VAL A 330 -0.23 -8.82 22.10
N ARG A 331 1.06 -9.18 22.24
CA ARG A 331 1.98 -8.53 23.20
C ARG A 331 2.18 -7.04 22.89
N LEU A 332 2.36 -6.69 21.62
CA LEU A 332 2.54 -5.29 21.20
C LEU A 332 1.28 -4.45 21.45
N LEU A 333 0.10 -5.02 21.21
CA LEU A 333 -1.18 -4.34 21.46
C LEU A 333 -1.44 -4.14 22.95
N ALA A 334 -1.15 -5.15 23.78
CA ALA A 334 -1.22 -5.02 25.23
C ALA A 334 -0.24 -3.96 25.76
N ARG A 335 0.97 -3.89 25.19
CA ARG A 335 1.95 -2.84 25.49
C ARG A 335 1.41 -1.46 25.16
N LEU A 336 0.84 -1.28 23.96
CA LEU A 336 0.23 -0.01 23.54
C LEU A 336 -0.88 0.43 24.51
N GLU A 337 -1.81 -0.48 24.85
CA GLU A 337 -2.90 -0.20 25.78
C GLU A 337 -2.42 0.26 27.16
N LYS A 338 -1.32 -0.32 27.64
CA LYS A 338 -0.73 -0.03 28.95
C LYS A 338 0.08 1.27 28.95
N GLU A 339 0.97 1.45 27.98
CA GLU A 339 1.91 2.58 27.93
C GLU A 339 1.26 3.86 27.40
N TYR A 340 0.23 3.74 26.54
CA TYR A 340 -0.43 4.88 25.88
C TYR A 340 -1.95 4.89 26.15
N PRO A 341 -2.38 5.00 27.42
CA PRO A 341 -3.80 4.91 27.79
C PRO A 341 -4.65 6.06 27.22
N ARG A 342 -4.02 7.17 26.83
CA ARG A 342 -4.66 8.35 26.20
C ARG A 342 -4.30 8.49 24.71
N GLY A 343 -3.57 7.54 24.13
CA GLY A 343 -3.20 7.54 22.72
C GLY A 343 -4.42 7.37 21.82
N ASP A 344 -4.40 8.00 20.65
CA ASP A 344 -5.52 7.96 19.70
C ASP A 344 -5.63 6.60 18.98
N MET A 345 -4.56 5.80 19.01
CA MET A 345 -4.52 4.43 18.47
C MET A 345 -5.01 3.37 19.45
N ARG A 346 -5.17 3.68 20.74
CA ARG A 346 -5.62 2.72 21.77
C ARG A 346 -6.94 2.01 21.43
N PRO A 347 -8.01 2.68 20.93
CA PRO A 347 -9.25 1.98 20.58
C PRO A 347 -9.05 0.92 19.49
N GLN A 348 -8.19 1.20 18.51
CA GLN A 348 -7.85 0.25 17.45
C GLN A 348 -7.02 -0.91 17.99
N ALA A 349 -6.10 -0.63 18.91
CA ALA A 349 -5.28 -1.65 19.55
C ALA A 349 -6.14 -2.66 20.35
N VAL A 350 -7.09 -2.16 21.14
CA VAL A 350 -8.05 -2.98 21.91
C VAL A 350 -8.89 -3.84 20.98
N ALA A 351 -9.41 -3.26 19.89
CA ALA A 351 -10.22 -3.99 18.92
C ALA A 351 -9.40 -5.12 18.26
N LEU A 352 -8.19 -4.82 17.80
CA LEU A 352 -7.32 -5.80 17.16
C LEU A 352 -6.87 -6.88 18.15
N ARG A 353 -6.58 -6.53 19.42
CA ARG A 353 -6.18 -7.52 20.43
C ARG A 353 -7.31 -8.49 20.75
N ARG A 354 -8.56 -8.00 20.85
CA ARG A 354 -9.75 -8.85 21.03
C ARG A 354 -9.96 -9.81 19.87
N GLN A 355 -9.71 -9.37 18.64
CA GLN A 355 -9.76 -10.25 17.45
C GLN A 355 -8.64 -11.31 17.47
N LEU A 356 -7.44 -10.94 17.90
CA LEU A 356 -6.26 -11.82 17.90
C LEU A 356 -6.16 -12.71 19.16
N ALA A 357 -6.87 -12.43 20.24
CA ALA A 357 -6.90 -13.26 21.44
C ALA A 357 -8.29 -13.23 22.09
N PRO A 358 -9.30 -13.87 21.45
CA PRO A 358 -10.66 -13.90 21.98
C PRO A 358 -10.72 -14.60 23.35
N ASP A 359 -9.90 -15.63 23.57
CA ASP A 359 -9.86 -16.39 24.83
C ASP A 359 -9.12 -15.66 25.96
N ALA A 360 -8.19 -14.74 25.64
CA ALA A 360 -7.53 -13.90 26.64
C ALA A 360 -8.45 -12.80 27.19
N ALA A 361 -9.58 -12.54 26.54
CA ALA A 361 -10.64 -11.68 27.07
C ALA A 361 -11.59 -12.44 28.03
N ALA A 362 -11.48 -13.78 28.12
CA ALA A 362 -12.26 -14.66 28.98
C ALA A 362 -11.47 -15.22 30.19
N GLY A 363 -10.19 -14.85 30.34
CA GLY A 363 -9.29 -15.36 31.38
C GLY A 363 -8.98 -14.36 32.49
N VAL A 364 -9.68 -14.50 33.60
CA VAL A 364 -9.25 -14.28 34.99
C VAL A 364 -7.74 -14.01 35.18
N LEU A 365 -7.36 -12.81 35.64
CA LEU A 365 -6.37 -12.70 36.72
C LEU A 365 -7.11 -13.06 38.02
N PRO A 366 -6.50 -13.81 38.96
CA PRO A 366 -7.22 -14.32 40.12
C PRO A 366 -7.88 -13.21 40.91
N THR A 367 -9.10 -13.51 41.33
CA THR A 367 -10.06 -12.73 42.10
C THR A 367 -9.51 -12.13 43.39
N ASP A 368 -10.02 -10.96 43.76
CA ASP A 368 -10.66 -10.80 45.06
C ASP A 368 -11.85 -9.83 44.99
N ALA A 369 -12.84 -10.10 45.84
CA ALA A 369 -14.25 -9.80 45.71
C ALA A 369 -14.68 -8.35 46.01
N SER A 370 -15.75 -7.89 45.34
CA SER A 370 -17.09 -7.60 45.94
C SER A 370 -17.89 -6.56 45.14
N ASP A 371 -19.15 -6.93 44.92
CA ASP A 371 -20.38 -6.13 44.80
C ASP A 371 -20.57 -5.03 43.73
N GLY A 372 -21.74 -5.13 43.05
CA GLY A 372 -22.51 -3.94 42.65
C GLY A 372 -23.14 -3.97 41.25
N ARG A 373 -24.38 -4.47 41.19
CA ARG A 373 -25.39 -4.43 40.12
C ARG A 373 -25.30 -3.26 39.11
N GLY A 374 -25.55 -3.56 37.83
CA GLY A 374 -25.85 -2.55 36.81
C GLY A 374 -26.17 -3.13 35.42
N THR A 375 -27.44 -3.46 35.21
CA THR A 375 -28.23 -3.71 33.99
C THR A 375 -27.58 -3.67 32.59
N ALA A 376 -27.91 -4.71 31.81
CA ALA A 376 -27.56 -4.96 30.42
C ALA A 376 -28.10 -3.92 29.40
N VAL A 377 -27.28 -3.66 28.38
CA VAL A 377 -27.71 -3.24 27.03
C VAL A 377 -27.02 -4.20 26.05
N PRO A 378 -27.73 -4.82 25.08
CA PRO A 378 -27.16 -5.91 24.30
C PRO A 378 -26.11 -5.42 23.31
N ALA A 379 -25.00 -6.14 23.30
CA ALA A 379 -24.00 -6.10 22.24
C ALA A 379 -24.57 -6.70 20.95
N GLY A 380 -24.42 -5.98 19.85
CA GLY A 380 -24.75 -6.43 18.49
C GLY A 380 -23.58 -6.20 17.54
N ASN A 381 -22.69 -7.19 17.49
CA ASN A 381 -21.86 -7.65 16.36
C ASN A 381 -21.20 -6.66 15.39
N LEU A 382 -19.86 -6.56 15.49
CA LEU A 382 -18.92 -6.49 14.36
C LEU A 382 -17.69 -7.31 14.83
N VAL A 383 -17.35 -8.50 14.34
CA VAL A 383 -17.09 -8.95 12.96
C VAL A 383 -16.94 -10.49 12.98
N ALA A 384 -17.44 -11.22 11.98
CA ALA A 384 -16.85 -12.51 11.55
C ALA A 384 -17.38 -12.97 10.17
N GLY A 385 -16.51 -13.03 9.17
CA GLY A 385 -16.79 -12.76 7.74
C GLY A 385 -16.49 -11.28 7.49
N GLN A 386 -16.69 -10.69 6.32
CA GLN A 386 -17.44 -9.44 6.42
C GLN A 386 -18.90 -9.84 6.25
N PRO A 387 -19.72 -10.01 7.30
CA PRO A 387 -21.14 -10.10 7.09
C PRO A 387 -21.78 -8.90 7.77
N GLY A 388 -22.10 -7.86 6.98
CA GLY A 388 -23.00 -6.84 7.49
C GLY A 388 -22.92 -5.45 6.90
N LEU A 389 -22.79 -5.25 5.59
CA LEU A 389 -23.30 -4.01 4.99
C LEU A 389 -24.81 -4.18 4.77
N SER A 390 -25.60 -4.23 5.85
CA SER A 390 -26.98 -3.77 5.73
C SER A 390 -26.93 -2.26 5.85
N VAL A 391 -27.12 -1.53 4.76
CA VAL A 391 -27.28 -0.08 4.86
C VAL A 391 -28.58 0.17 5.62
N GLN A 392 -28.45 0.63 6.86
CA GLN A 392 -29.57 1.00 7.73
C GLN A 392 -29.51 2.48 8.07
N ARG A 393 -28.31 3.06 8.17
CA ARG A 393 -28.07 4.43 8.61
C ARG A 393 -27.34 5.25 7.56
N VAL A 394 -27.94 6.33 7.08
CA VAL A 394 -27.35 7.21 6.06
C VAL A 394 -27.09 8.60 6.64
N PHE A 395 -25.85 9.07 6.53
CA PHE A 395 -25.50 10.44 6.86
C PHE A 395 -25.64 11.33 5.62
N LEU A 396 -26.49 12.35 5.70
CA LEU A 396 -26.71 13.36 4.68
C LEU A 396 -26.02 14.66 5.08
N ASP A 397 -25.09 15.09 4.23
CA ASP A 397 -24.39 16.34 4.38
C ASP A 397 -24.93 17.39 3.41
N ALA A 398 -25.55 18.45 3.95
CA ALA A 398 -25.93 19.61 3.15
C ALA A 398 -24.74 20.59 3.09
N GLY A 399 -24.09 20.69 1.93
CA GLY A 399 -22.92 21.56 1.70
C GLY A 399 -23.09 22.99 2.23
N HIS A 400 -22.01 23.62 2.67
CA HIS A 400 -22.00 25.00 3.20
C HIS A 400 -22.95 25.24 4.39
N GLY A 401 -23.36 26.48 4.65
CA GLY A 401 -24.31 26.85 5.69
C GLY A 401 -23.87 28.03 6.57
N GLY A 402 -24.84 28.77 7.10
CA GLY A 402 -24.62 29.95 7.92
C GLY A 402 -23.88 31.03 7.13
N ARG A 403 -22.72 31.46 7.63
CA ARG A 403 -21.90 32.50 6.98
C ARG A 403 -21.25 32.05 5.68
N ASP A 404 -21.18 30.74 5.41
CA ASP A 404 -20.69 30.22 4.13
C ASP A 404 -21.88 30.02 3.17
N PRO A 405 -22.06 30.86 2.15
CA PRO A 405 -23.13 30.70 1.17
C PRO A 405 -22.88 29.58 0.15
N GLY A 406 -21.65 29.09 0.03
CA GLY A 406 -21.20 28.34 -1.14
C GLY A 406 -21.12 29.23 -2.38
N THR A 407 -21.41 28.67 -3.54
CA THR A 407 -21.50 29.39 -4.81
C THR A 407 -22.80 30.20 -4.89
N ILE A 408 -22.72 31.40 -5.48
CA ILE A 408 -23.86 32.29 -5.72
C ILE A 408 -23.85 32.72 -7.19
N HIS A 409 -24.82 32.24 -7.96
CA HIS A 409 -25.01 32.64 -9.36
C HIS A 409 -26.48 32.52 -9.72
N ASN A 410 -26.99 33.39 -10.61
CA ASN A 410 -28.33 33.27 -11.19
C ASN A 410 -29.43 33.03 -10.12
N ASP A 411 -29.38 33.80 -9.03
CA ASP A 411 -30.28 33.72 -7.86
C ASP A 411 -30.25 32.40 -7.05
N VAL A 412 -29.40 31.46 -7.46
CA VAL A 412 -29.12 30.24 -6.71
C VAL A 412 -28.07 30.56 -5.64
N VAL A 413 -28.42 30.32 -4.38
CA VAL A 413 -27.49 30.28 -3.25
C VAL A 413 -27.31 28.82 -2.85
N GLU A 414 -26.11 28.29 -3.04
CA GLU A 414 -25.82 26.86 -2.87
C GLU A 414 -26.24 26.31 -1.51
N ARG A 415 -25.94 27.01 -0.41
CA ARG A 415 -26.33 26.54 0.94
C ARG A 415 -27.84 26.31 1.12
N ASN A 416 -28.68 27.02 0.35
CA ASN A 416 -30.13 26.89 0.40
C ASN A 416 -30.60 25.68 -0.42
N ILE A 417 -30.05 25.53 -1.62
CA ILE A 417 -30.39 24.41 -2.52
C ILE A 417 -29.96 23.07 -1.91
N THR A 418 -28.73 22.99 -1.39
CA THR A 418 -28.20 21.78 -0.76
C THR A 418 -29.01 21.37 0.48
N LEU A 419 -29.46 22.34 1.29
CA LEU A 419 -30.32 22.07 2.44
C LEU A 419 -31.69 21.53 2.04
N ASP A 420 -32.34 22.15 1.05
CA ASP A 420 -33.66 21.73 0.59
C ASP A 420 -33.60 20.31 -0.02
N ILE A 421 -32.60 20.01 -0.84
CA ILE A 421 -32.40 18.67 -1.41
C ILE A 421 -32.11 17.64 -0.31
N ALA A 422 -31.23 17.94 0.64
CA ALA A 422 -30.89 17.03 1.73
C ALA A 422 -32.12 16.66 2.59
N LEU A 423 -32.97 17.64 2.91
CA LEU A 423 -34.20 17.41 3.68
C LEU A 423 -35.23 16.59 2.91
N ARG A 424 -35.36 16.78 1.59
CA ARG A 424 -36.23 15.95 0.74
C ARG A 424 -35.72 14.52 0.65
N LEU A 425 -34.43 14.36 0.38
CA LEU A 425 -33.77 13.07 0.29
C LEU A 425 -33.92 12.30 1.60
N GLY A 426 -33.67 12.97 2.73
CA GLY A 426 -33.76 12.33 4.03
C GLY A 426 -35.15 11.77 4.33
N ARG A 427 -36.23 12.52 4.03
CA ARG A 427 -37.60 12.01 4.15
C ARG A 427 -37.83 10.76 3.29
N LEU A 428 -37.38 10.78 2.03
CA LEU A 428 -37.53 9.63 1.13
C LEU A 428 -36.79 8.39 1.63
N LEU A 429 -35.62 8.56 2.24
CA LEU A 429 -34.86 7.46 2.82
C LEU A 429 -35.51 6.94 4.12
N GLU A 430 -35.98 7.84 4.98
CA GLU A 430 -36.76 7.53 6.20
C GLU A 430 -38.01 6.71 5.86
N ASP A 431 -38.77 7.12 4.84
CA ASP A 431 -39.95 6.40 4.32
C ASP A 431 -39.61 5.00 3.77
N ASN A 432 -38.35 4.77 3.39
CA ASN A 432 -37.84 3.47 2.91
C ASN A 432 -37.11 2.66 4.00
N GLY A 433 -37.33 3.00 5.26
CA GLY A 433 -36.87 2.25 6.43
C GLY A 433 -35.40 2.48 6.78
N LEU A 434 -34.80 3.59 6.33
CA LEU A 434 -33.44 3.98 6.69
C LEU A 434 -33.45 5.06 7.79
N GLU A 435 -32.53 4.96 8.73
CA GLU A 435 -32.25 6.02 9.70
C GLU A 435 -31.40 7.11 9.03
N VAL A 436 -31.82 8.38 9.14
CA VAL A 436 -31.10 9.51 8.51
C VAL A 436 -30.53 10.45 9.56
N ILE A 437 -29.24 10.74 9.41
CA ILE A 437 -28.52 11.72 10.23
C ILE A 437 -28.09 12.88 9.32
N TYR A 438 -28.41 14.09 9.74
CA TYR A 438 -28.09 15.29 8.96
C TYR A 438 -26.87 16.00 9.55
N SER A 439 -25.98 16.52 8.70
CA SER A 439 -24.94 17.44 9.16
C SER A 439 -25.54 18.73 9.74
N ARG A 440 -26.59 19.23 9.09
CA ARG A 440 -27.46 20.35 9.50
C ARG A 440 -28.89 20.17 8.96
N ARG A 441 -29.88 20.63 9.73
CA ARG A 441 -31.32 20.67 9.32
C ARG A 441 -31.85 22.10 9.16
N LYS A 442 -30.98 23.10 9.37
CA LYS A 442 -31.26 24.53 9.32
C LYS A 442 -30.06 25.25 8.68
N ASP A 443 -30.20 26.53 8.38
CA ASP A 443 -29.11 27.34 7.85
C ASP A 443 -28.10 27.71 8.95
N VAL A 444 -27.19 26.79 9.25
CA VAL A 444 -26.13 26.94 10.26
C VAL A 444 -24.80 26.47 9.69
N ALA A 445 -23.71 27.10 10.12
CA ALA A 445 -22.37 26.68 9.72
C ALA A 445 -22.00 25.34 10.36
N VAL A 446 -21.37 24.45 9.59
CA VAL A 446 -20.81 23.19 10.07
C VAL A 446 -19.42 23.03 9.45
N SER A 447 -18.39 22.90 10.29
CA SER A 447 -17.01 22.71 9.83
C SER A 447 -16.86 21.36 9.10
N LEU A 448 -15.91 21.27 8.16
CA LEU A 448 -15.66 20.01 7.43
C LEU A 448 -15.29 18.86 8.38
N ARG A 449 -14.56 19.16 9.47
CA ARG A 449 -14.20 18.18 10.51
C ARG A 449 -15.43 17.69 11.27
N ASP A 450 -16.38 18.58 11.59
CA ASP A 450 -17.57 18.21 12.33
C ASP A 450 -18.54 17.35 11.50
N ARG A 451 -18.60 17.57 10.18
CA ARG A 451 -19.42 16.76 9.26
C ARG A 451 -19.04 15.28 9.36
N THR A 452 -17.77 14.96 9.13
CA THR A 452 -17.26 13.58 9.22
C THR A 452 -17.25 13.05 10.65
N GLY A 453 -16.94 13.90 11.64
CA GLY A 453 -16.99 13.53 13.06
C GLY A 453 -18.38 13.10 13.51
N LYS A 454 -19.44 13.81 13.10
CA LYS A 454 -20.83 13.45 13.39
C LYS A 454 -21.21 12.11 12.74
N ALA A 455 -20.89 11.92 11.46
CA ALA A 455 -21.16 10.68 10.73
C ALA A 455 -20.51 9.46 11.40
N ASN A 456 -19.24 9.61 11.80
CA ASN A 456 -18.50 8.54 12.49
C ASN A 456 -19.09 8.21 13.87
N ARG A 457 -19.45 9.22 14.67
CA ARG A 457 -20.05 9.02 16.00
C ARG A 457 -21.43 8.37 15.93
N ALA A 458 -22.20 8.70 14.89
CA ALA A 458 -23.50 8.08 14.64
C ALA A 458 -23.39 6.64 14.13
N GLY A 459 -22.18 6.16 13.78
CA GLY A 459 -22.01 4.85 13.15
C GLY A 459 -22.82 4.74 11.85
N ALA A 460 -22.76 5.78 11.00
CA ALA A 460 -23.46 5.77 9.72
C ALA A 460 -22.83 4.75 8.77
N ASP A 461 -23.66 4.06 7.99
CA ASP A 461 -23.24 3.07 7.00
C ASP A 461 -22.85 3.72 5.68
N LEU A 462 -23.41 4.89 5.37
CA LEU A 462 -23.12 5.68 4.18
C LEU A 462 -22.99 7.17 4.52
N PHE A 463 -22.18 7.89 3.75
CA PHE A 463 -22.06 9.35 3.80
C PHE A 463 -22.32 9.93 2.41
N VAL A 464 -23.26 10.87 2.29
CA VAL A 464 -23.60 11.53 1.03
C VAL A 464 -23.59 13.04 1.24
N SER A 465 -22.62 13.73 0.63
CA SER A 465 -22.60 15.19 0.56
C SER A 465 -23.27 15.71 -0.70
N ILE A 466 -24.08 16.75 -0.57
CA ILE A 466 -24.80 17.39 -1.66
C ILE A 466 -24.26 18.81 -1.85
N HIS A 467 -23.82 19.12 -3.06
CA HIS A 467 -23.24 20.40 -3.49
C HIS A 467 -23.83 20.86 -4.83
N VAL A 468 -23.60 22.13 -5.16
CA VAL A 468 -23.95 22.74 -6.44
C VAL A 468 -22.72 23.39 -7.04
N ASN A 469 -22.37 22.95 -8.25
CA ASN A 469 -21.13 23.35 -8.88
C ASN A 469 -21.24 24.78 -9.48
N ALA A 470 -20.10 25.37 -9.78
CA ALA A 470 -20.00 26.60 -10.56
C ALA A 470 -18.75 26.58 -11.45
N HIS A 471 -18.85 27.25 -12.60
CA HIS A 471 -17.76 27.38 -13.55
C HIS A 471 -17.77 28.77 -14.18
N GLU A 472 -16.58 29.30 -14.49
CA GLU A 472 -16.41 30.59 -15.16
C GLU A 472 -17.08 30.61 -16.55
N ASP A 473 -16.85 29.55 -17.33
CA ASP A 473 -17.63 29.28 -18.54
C ASP A 473 -19.06 28.84 -18.19
N ARG A 474 -20.02 29.75 -18.42
CA ARG A 474 -21.46 29.56 -18.18
C ARG A 474 -22.11 28.52 -19.10
N GLY A 475 -21.41 28.06 -20.15
CA GLY A 475 -21.85 26.97 -21.02
C GLY A 475 -21.71 25.58 -20.38
N ILE A 476 -20.82 25.44 -19.38
CA ILE A 476 -20.61 24.18 -18.67
C ILE A 476 -21.84 23.84 -17.82
N ASN A 477 -22.28 22.58 -17.91
CA ASN A 477 -23.44 22.06 -17.21
C ASN A 477 -23.29 20.55 -16.91
N GLY A 478 -24.19 20.02 -16.09
CA GLY A 478 -24.40 18.59 -15.90
C GLY A 478 -24.23 18.09 -14.47
N PHE A 479 -24.48 16.80 -14.30
CA PHE A 479 -24.49 16.10 -13.02
C PHE A 479 -23.26 15.20 -12.88
N GLU A 480 -22.62 15.22 -11.72
CA GLU A 480 -21.42 14.42 -11.43
C GLU A 480 -21.35 13.98 -9.97
N THR A 481 -20.79 12.79 -9.75
CA THR A 481 -20.63 12.21 -8.42
C THR A 481 -19.18 11.88 -8.16
N TYR A 482 -18.67 12.40 -7.05
CA TYR A 482 -17.30 12.25 -6.62
C TYR A 482 -17.17 11.24 -5.48
N TYR A 483 -16.05 10.53 -5.46
CA TYR A 483 -15.62 9.72 -4.33
C TYR A 483 -14.15 10.05 -3.99
N LEU A 484 -13.79 9.80 -2.73
CA LEU A 484 -12.48 10.18 -2.20
C LEU A 484 -11.35 9.32 -2.79
N ASP A 485 -10.56 9.89 -3.71
CA ASP A 485 -9.36 9.25 -4.27
C ASP A 485 -8.48 10.34 -4.93
N ILE A 486 -7.20 10.05 -5.17
CA ILE A 486 -6.27 11.01 -5.78
C ILE A 486 -6.50 11.01 -7.29
N SER A 487 -7.10 12.09 -7.80
CA SER A 487 -7.32 12.28 -9.23
C SER A 487 -6.36 13.29 -9.83
N ARG A 488 -5.95 13.03 -11.08
CA ARG A 488 -5.17 13.96 -11.93
C ARG A 488 -6.05 14.69 -12.94
N ASP A 489 -7.37 14.47 -12.90
CA ASP A 489 -8.30 15.20 -13.75
C ASP A 489 -8.35 16.68 -13.32
N PRO A 490 -7.94 17.63 -14.17
CA PRO A 490 -7.92 19.04 -13.84
C PRO A 490 -9.28 19.59 -13.40
N ARG A 491 -10.38 19.02 -13.91
CA ARG A 491 -11.74 19.39 -13.49
C ARG A 491 -12.02 18.95 -12.06
N ALA A 492 -11.76 17.68 -11.74
CA ALA A 492 -11.95 17.14 -10.39
C ALA A 492 -11.04 17.83 -9.35
N VAL A 493 -9.79 18.15 -9.72
CA VAL A 493 -8.85 18.88 -8.85
C VAL A 493 -9.33 20.30 -8.59
N ARG A 494 -9.87 21.00 -9.60
CA ARG A 494 -10.42 22.34 -9.43
C ARG A 494 -11.62 22.36 -8.48
N VAL A 495 -12.59 21.46 -8.69
CA VAL A 495 -13.77 21.36 -7.82
C VAL A 495 -13.33 21.04 -6.40
N ALA A 496 -12.45 20.04 -6.21
CA ALA A 496 -11.89 19.74 -4.90
C ALA A 496 -11.15 20.92 -4.28
N SER A 497 -10.40 21.70 -5.05
CA SER A 497 -9.67 22.88 -4.53
C SER A 497 -10.63 23.98 -4.08
N GLN A 498 -11.73 24.22 -4.82
CA GLN A 498 -12.76 25.19 -4.46
C GLN A 498 -13.48 24.78 -3.17
N GLU A 499 -13.87 23.51 -3.06
CA GLU A 499 -14.52 22.99 -1.86
C GLU A 499 -13.57 22.94 -0.65
N ASN A 500 -12.29 22.69 -0.89
CA ASN A 500 -11.27 22.63 0.16
C ASN A 500 -10.78 24.02 0.60
N ALA A 501 -11.00 25.08 -0.19
CA ALA A 501 -10.41 26.41 0.00
C ALA A 501 -10.72 27.07 1.36
N ARG A 502 -11.74 26.59 2.07
CA ARG A 502 -12.14 27.07 3.40
C ARG A 502 -11.59 26.24 4.55
N THR A 503 -10.55 25.44 4.30
CA THR A 503 -9.89 24.59 5.30
C THR A 503 -8.46 25.05 5.58
N ASP A 504 -8.06 25.07 6.85
CA ASP A 504 -6.66 25.30 7.26
C ASP A 504 -5.73 24.09 6.96
N ARG A 505 -6.27 23.00 6.40
CA ARG A 505 -5.51 21.78 6.05
C ARG A 505 -5.02 21.83 4.62
N ASN A 506 -3.73 21.61 4.43
CA ASN A 506 -3.10 21.53 3.12
C ASN A 506 -3.43 20.18 2.43
N LEU A 507 -3.50 20.15 1.09
CA LEU A 507 -3.69 18.94 0.27
C LEU A 507 -2.69 17.82 0.64
N GLY A 508 -1.49 18.17 1.11
CA GLY A 508 -0.50 17.22 1.63
C GLY A 508 -0.95 16.42 2.86
N GLU A 509 -1.88 16.92 3.68
CA GLU A 509 -2.51 16.16 4.76
C GLU A 509 -3.59 15.21 4.25
N VAL A 510 -4.28 15.58 3.17
CA VAL A 510 -5.26 14.75 2.46
C VAL A 510 -4.60 13.53 1.83
N GLN A 511 -3.44 13.75 1.20
CA GLN A 511 -2.60 12.68 0.65
C GLN A 511 -2.11 11.69 1.74
N LYS A 512 -1.80 12.19 2.94
CA LYS A 512 -1.35 11.38 4.09
C LYS A 512 -2.45 10.49 4.65
N VAL A 513 -3.68 11.00 4.77
CA VAL A 513 -4.83 10.19 5.23
C VAL A 513 -5.23 9.19 4.15
N LEU A 514 -5.09 9.53 2.86
CA LEU A 514 -5.47 8.69 1.71
C LEU A 514 -4.66 7.40 1.51
N SER A 515 -3.61 7.17 2.29
CA SER A 515 -2.63 6.08 2.11
C SER A 515 -2.92 4.81 2.94
N ASP A 516 -4.08 4.74 3.59
CA ASP A 516 -4.45 3.73 4.60
C ASP A 516 -5.17 2.52 3.96
N SER A 517 -4.84 1.26 4.27
CA SER A 517 -5.42 0.07 3.61
C SER A 517 -6.95 -0.09 3.82
N MET A 518 -7.50 0.47 4.91
CA MET A 518 -8.95 0.59 5.11
C MET A 518 -9.62 1.54 4.12
N LEU A 519 -8.88 2.43 3.45
CA LEU A 519 -9.42 3.26 2.39
C LEU A 519 -9.65 2.47 1.11
N THR A 520 -8.86 1.44 0.77
CA THR A 520 -9.05 0.73 -0.52
C THR A 520 -10.42 0.06 -0.62
N ALA A 521 -10.91 -0.57 0.45
CA ALA A 521 -12.26 -1.16 0.50
C ALA A 521 -13.37 -0.09 0.55
N ARG A 522 -13.17 0.98 1.35
CA ARG A 522 -14.10 2.13 1.39
C ARG A 522 -14.18 2.85 0.06
N GLN A 523 -13.07 3.01 -0.65
CA GLN A 523 -12.96 3.63 -1.97
C GLN A 523 -13.66 2.78 -3.02
N TYR A 524 -13.45 1.46 -2.99
CA TYR A 524 -14.15 0.53 -3.86
C TYR A 524 -15.68 0.64 -3.67
N GLU A 525 -16.15 0.61 -2.43
CA GLU A 525 -17.58 0.74 -2.14
C GLU A 525 -18.12 2.16 -2.41
N SER A 526 -17.33 3.22 -2.16
CA SER A 526 -17.68 4.61 -2.49
C SER A 526 -17.82 4.81 -3.99
N ARG A 527 -16.95 4.18 -4.79
CA ARG A 527 -17.05 4.18 -6.25
C ARG A 527 -18.32 3.48 -6.74
N ARG A 528 -18.70 2.35 -6.12
CA ARG A 528 -19.93 1.62 -6.45
C ARG A 528 -21.18 2.42 -6.08
N LEU A 529 -21.17 3.06 -4.90
CA LEU A 529 -22.22 3.97 -4.46
C LEU A 529 -22.35 5.16 -5.42
N ALA A 530 -21.23 5.79 -5.79
CA ALA A 530 -21.21 6.89 -6.75
C ALA A 530 -21.80 6.48 -8.10
N GLY A 531 -21.47 5.28 -8.59
CA GLY A 531 -22.02 4.75 -9.83
C GLY A 531 -23.55 4.58 -9.81
N ASP A 532 -24.10 4.09 -8.70
CA ASP A 532 -25.55 3.92 -8.56
C ASP A 532 -26.27 5.26 -8.45
N ILE A 533 -25.75 6.18 -7.63
CA ILE A 533 -26.29 7.54 -7.50
C ILE A 533 -26.28 8.26 -8.84
N GLN A 534 -25.16 8.22 -9.57
CA GLN A 534 -25.03 8.83 -10.89
C GLN A 534 -26.09 8.26 -11.85
N LYS A 535 -26.14 6.93 -11.97
CA LYS A 535 -27.02 6.25 -12.92
C LYS A 535 -28.50 6.48 -12.62
N GLN A 536 -28.92 6.31 -11.38
CA GLN A 536 -30.34 6.41 -11.00
C GLN A 536 -30.82 7.86 -11.03
N SER A 537 -29.99 8.82 -10.63
CA SER A 537 -30.35 10.24 -10.70
C SER A 537 -30.60 10.70 -12.13
N LEU A 538 -29.69 10.39 -13.05
CA LEU A 538 -29.86 10.71 -14.48
C LEU A 538 -31.07 10.00 -15.09
N ALA A 539 -31.30 8.73 -14.73
CA ALA A 539 -32.48 8.00 -15.20
C ALA A 539 -33.80 8.60 -14.69
N ARG A 540 -33.85 9.03 -13.42
CA ARG A 540 -35.02 9.70 -12.84
C ARG A 540 -35.29 11.05 -13.51
N LEU A 541 -34.26 11.87 -13.67
CA LEU A 541 -34.33 13.16 -14.35
C LEU A 541 -34.84 13.02 -15.79
N LYS A 542 -34.26 12.07 -16.55
CA LYS A 542 -34.67 11.77 -17.92
C LYS A 542 -36.12 11.32 -18.00
N ARG A 543 -36.58 10.42 -17.10
CA ARG A 543 -37.99 9.96 -17.04
C ARG A 543 -38.97 11.09 -16.76
N ARG A 544 -38.53 12.16 -16.10
CA ARG A 544 -39.34 13.34 -15.78
C ARG A 544 -39.18 14.48 -16.78
N GLY A 545 -38.52 14.24 -17.92
CA GLY A 545 -38.40 15.20 -19.02
C GLY A 545 -37.23 16.19 -18.90
N TYR A 546 -36.30 15.99 -17.97
CA TYR A 546 -35.12 16.84 -17.85
C TYR A 546 -33.94 16.25 -18.61
N ALA A 547 -33.38 17.03 -19.54
CA ALA A 547 -32.13 16.71 -20.22
C ALA A 547 -30.96 17.25 -19.39
N VAL A 548 -30.26 16.37 -18.71
CA VAL A 548 -29.07 16.70 -17.89
C VAL A 548 -27.87 15.98 -18.46
N ARG A 549 -26.76 16.71 -18.62
CA ARG A 549 -25.50 16.14 -19.11
C ARG A 549 -24.90 15.21 -18.07
N ASP A 550 -24.54 14.01 -18.50
CA ASP A 550 -23.81 13.05 -17.67
C ASP A 550 -22.31 13.38 -17.69
N ASN A 551 -21.79 13.89 -16.57
CA ASN A 551 -20.36 14.16 -16.40
C ASN A 551 -19.62 13.01 -15.69
N GLY A 552 -20.33 11.91 -15.38
CA GLY A 552 -19.80 10.66 -14.86
C GLY A 552 -19.45 10.69 -13.36
N THR A 553 -18.77 9.62 -12.94
CA THR A 553 -18.20 9.51 -11.60
C THR A 553 -16.70 9.80 -11.63
N ARG A 554 -16.19 10.50 -10.61
CA ARG A 554 -14.79 10.94 -10.57
C ARG A 554 -14.17 10.75 -9.19
N ALA A 555 -12.89 10.38 -9.18
CA ALA A 555 -12.05 10.50 -8.00
C ALA A 555 -11.74 11.98 -7.73
N ALA A 556 -11.70 12.43 -6.48
CA ALA A 556 -11.04 13.69 -6.12
C ALA A 556 -10.67 13.78 -4.62
N PRO A 557 -9.67 14.60 -4.25
CA PRO A 557 -9.19 14.73 -2.87
C PRO A 557 -10.06 15.70 -2.04
N PHE A 558 -11.36 15.43 -1.92
CA PHE A 558 -12.26 16.25 -1.11
C PHE A 558 -12.01 16.05 0.39
N ILE A 559 -11.63 17.12 1.11
CA ILE A 559 -11.35 17.09 2.55
C ILE A 559 -12.57 16.64 3.35
N VAL A 560 -13.78 17.03 2.91
CA VAL A 560 -15.04 16.62 3.56
C VAL A 560 -15.25 15.11 3.57
N LEU A 561 -14.63 14.37 2.65
CA LEU A 561 -14.74 12.91 2.60
C LEU A 561 -13.63 12.22 3.40
N LEU A 562 -12.52 12.91 3.68
CA LEU A 562 -11.29 12.35 4.24
C LEU A 562 -11.45 11.73 5.64
N GLY A 563 -12.32 12.31 6.46
CA GLY A 563 -12.54 11.85 7.83
C GLY A 563 -13.57 10.72 7.96
N ALA A 564 -14.29 10.37 6.89
CA ALA A 564 -15.40 9.42 6.94
C ALA A 564 -14.90 7.96 7.06
N ARG A 565 -15.46 7.19 8.00
CA ARG A 565 -15.12 5.78 8.25
C ARG A 565 -16.00 4.78 7.46
N MET A 566 -16.92 5.29 6.66
CA MET A 566 -17.88 4.54 5.83
C MET A 566 -17.72 4.93 4.35
N PRO A 567 -18.32 4.19 3.39
CA PRO A 567 -18.40 4.64 2.00
C PRO A 567 -19.01 6.05 1.91
N CYS A 568 -18.34 6.93 1.16
CA CYS A 568 -18.64 8.36 1.15
C CYS A 568 -18.55 8.94 -0.27
N VAL A 569 -19.53 9.79 -0.62
CA VAL A 569 -19.59 10.47 -1.91
C VAL A 569 -19.94 11.94 -1.74
N LEU A 570 -19.53 12.76 -2.71
CA LEU A 570 -19.97 14.14 -2.89
C LEU A 570 -20.67 14.25 -4.24
N VAL A 571 -21.88 14.77 -4.26
CA VAL A 571 -22.72 14.88 -5.46
C VAL A 571 -22.85 16.34 -5.85
N GLU A 572 -22.39 16.67 -7.06
CA GLU A 572 -22.65 17.97 -7.69
C GLU A 572 -23.91 17.84 -8.54
N VAL A 573 -25.01 18.42 -8.07
CA VAL A 573 -26.34 18.18 -8.68
C VAL A 573 -26.61 18.99 -9.94
N GLY A 574 -25.71 19.91 -10.30
CA GLY A 574 -25.80 20.81 -11.45
C GLY A 574 -24.92 22.05 -11.27
N TYR A 575 -24.82 22.90 -12.29
CA TYR A 575 -24.03 24.13 -12.28
C TYR A 575 -24.90 25.37 -12.09
N CYS A 576 -24.79 26.04 -10.94
CA CYS A 576 -25.54 27.28 -10.70
C CYS A 576 -25.12 28.43 -11.63
N SER A 577 -23.90 28.40 -12.17
CA SER A 577 -23.42 29.40 -13.14
C SER A 577 -24.05 29.26 -14.53
N ASN A 578 -24.60 28.08 -14.85
CA ASN A 578 -25.36 27.86 -16.08
C ASN A 578 -26.81 28.33 -15.92
N PRO A 579 -27.31 29.28 -16.74
CA PRO A 579 -28.66 29.83 -16.55
C PRO A 579 -29.80 28.81 -16.70
N HIS A 580 -29.62 27.76 -17.52
CA HIS A 580 -30.63 26.72 -17.68
C HIS A 580 -30.69 25.81 -16.44
N GLU A 581 -29.54 25.36 -15.94
CA GLU A 581 -29.49 24.57 -14.71
C GLU A 581 -29.91 25.37 -13.48
N ALA A 582 -29.57 26.65 -13.39
CA ALA A 582 -30.03 27.53 -12.31
C ALA A 582 -31.57 27.61 -12.24
N ARG A 583 -32.25 27.78 -13.38
CA ARG A 583 -33.73 27.77 -13.44
C ARG A 583 -34.30 26.44 -12.94
N ASN A 584 -33.69 25.33 -13.31
CA ASN A 584 -34.10 24.01 -12.82
C ASN A 584 -33.85 23.89 -11.31
N LEU A 585 -32.68 24.29 -10.81
CA LEU A 585 -32.33 24.25 -9.39
C LEU A 585 -33.26 25.13 -8.54
N LEU A 586 -33.79 26.23 -9.07
CA LEU A 586 -34.79 27.08 -8.41
C LEU A 586 -36.20 26.45 -8.38
N ASP A 587 -36.54 25.52 -9.29
CA ASP A 587 -37.81 24.80 -9.27
C ASP A 587 -37.84 23.73 -8.15
N ALA A 588 -38.76 23.87 -7.20
CA ALA A 588 -38.94 22.92 -6.10
C ALA A 588 -39.32 21.50 -6.58
N ARG A 589 -40.00 21.37 -7.72
CA ARG A 589 -40.32 20.07 -8.32
C ARG A 589 -39.08 19.39 -8.85
N TYR A 590 -38.18 20.14 -9.51
CA TYR A 590 -36.90 19.61 -9.97
C TYR A 590 -36.04 19.14 -8.80
N ARG A 591 -35.96 19.91 -7.71
CA ARG A 591 -35.24 19.49 -6.49
C ARG A 591 -35.83 18.24 -5.84
N MET A 592 -37.16 18.06 -5.90
CA MET A 592 -37.78 16.79 -5.49
C MET A 592 -37.37 15.63 -6.40
N ILE A 593 -37.39 15.81 -7.72
CA ILE A 593 -37.00 14.78 -8.69
C ILE A 593 -35.53 14.39 -8.51
N LEU A 594 -34.64 15.36 -8.23
CA LEU A 594 -33.26 15.10 -7.84
C LEU A 594 -33.20 14.24 -6.59
N ALA A 595 -33.90 14.62 -5.53
CA ALA A 595 -33.93 13.85 -4.28
C ALA A 595 -34.45 12.41 -4.47
N GLU A 596 -35.47 12.20 -5.31
CA GLU A 596 -35.96 10.87 -5.68
C GLU A 596 -34.88 10.05 -6.41
N GLY A 597 -34.15 10.66 -7.34
CA GLY A 597 -33.06 10.01 -8.07
C GLY A 597 -31.88 9.62 -7.17
N LEU A 598 -31.51 10.50 -6.23
CA LEU A 598 -30.51 10.22 -5.20
C LEU A 598 -30.97 9.07 -4.29
N ALA A 599 -32.24 9.07 -3.87
CA ALA A 599 -32.82 8.01 -3.05
C ALA A 599 -32.81 6.67 -3.78
N GLU A 600 -33.26 6.62 -5.04
CA GLU A 600 -33.20 5.43 -5.90
C GLU A 600 -31.76 4.90 -6.02
N GLY A 601 -30.77 5.78 -6.14
CA GLY A 601 -29.35 5.42 -6.17
C GLY A 601 -28.86 4.76 -4.88
N ILE A 602 -29.16 5.35 -3.73
CA ILE A 602 -28.78 4.85 -2.41
C ILE A 602 -29.46 3.49 -2.12
N LEU A 603 -30.75 3.37 -2.45
CA LEU A 603 -31.52 2.13 -2.26
C LEU A 603 -31.04 1.03 -3.20
N SER A 604 -30.72 1.36 -4.46
CA SER A 604 -30.10 0.43 -5.42
C SER A 604 -28.77 -0.12 -4.89
N TYR A 605 -27.94 0.74 -4.29
CA TYR A 605 -26.68 0.32 -3.68
C TYR A 605 -26.93 -0.63 -2.50
N ARG A 606 -27.83 -0.25 -1.57
CA ARG A 606 -28.23 -1.09 -0.43
C ARG A 606 -28.67 -2.48 -0.88
N ASP A 607 -29.57 -2.55 -1.86
CA ASP A 607 -30.18 -3.80 -2.29
C ASP A 607 -29.15 -4.72 -2.95
N ARG A 608 -28.21 -4.16 -3.71
CA ARG A 608 -27.10 -4.93 -4.29
C ARG A 608 -26.17 -5.50 -3.22
N VAL A 609 -25.83 -4.71 -2.21
CA VAL A 609 -24.98 -5.21 -1.12
C VAL A 609 -25.70 -6.31 -0.33
N ARG A 610 -27.02 -6.20 -0.17
CA ARG A 610 -27.87 -7.26 0.39
C ARG A 610 -27.86 -8.54 -0.48
N GLN A 611 -27.97 -8.43 -1.80
CA GLN A 611 -27.98 -9.58 -2.73
C GLN A 611 -26.65 -10.34 -2.76
N ASN A 612 -25.52 -9.61 -2.79
CA ASN A 612 -24.19 -10.21 -2.74
C ASN A 612 -24.01 -11.07 -1.46
N ARG A 613 -24.59 -10.63 -0.34
CA ARG A 613 -24.62 -11.39 0.91
C ARG A 613 -25.45 -12.66 0.80
N THR A 614 -26.66 -12.59 0.22
CA THR A 614 -27.50 -13.78 0.04
C THR A 614 -26.78 -14.82 -0.82
N ALA A 615 -26.15 -14.41 -1.92
CA ALA A 615 -25.43 -15.32 -2.81
C ALA A 615 -24.21 -16.00 -2.15
N GLN A 616 -23.43 -15.27 -1.34
CA GLN A 616 -22.31 -15.84 -0.57
C GLN A 616 -22.78 -16.83 0.50
N ASN A 617 -23.92 -16.54 1.15
CA ASN A 617 -24.51 -17.43 2.13
C ASN A 617 -25.10 -18.71 1.50
N SER A 618 -25.57 -18.66 0.25
CA SER A 618 -26.11 -19.83 -0.47
C SER A 618 -25.06 -20.87 -0.88
N LEU A 619 -23.77 -20.50 -0.91
CA LEU A 619 -22.66 -21.37 -1.31
C LEU A 619 -21.91 -21.99 -0.13
N THR A 620 -22.30 -21.64 1.09
CA THR A 620 -21.70 -22.17 2.33
C THR A 620 -22.71 -23.16 2.93
N PRO A 621 -22.41 -24.47 3.04
CA PRO A 621 -23.35 -25.40 3.66
C PRO A 621 -23.59 -24.98 5.13
N PRO A 622 -24.81 -25.14 5.66
CA PRO A 622 -25.10 -24.82 7.04
C PRO A 622 -24.17 -25.64 7.94
N ALA A 623 -23.47 -24.95 8.84
CA ALA A 623 -22.64 -25.61 9.85
C ALA A 623 -23.55 -26.53 10.68
N SER A 624 -23.34 -27.83 10.53
CA SER A 624 -24.00 -28.84 11.35
C SER A 624 -23.49 -28.70 12.79
N GLY A 625 -24.40 -28.40 13.72
CA GLY A 625 -24.17 -28.64 15.15
C GLY A 625 -24.61 -27.51 16.07
N ALA A 626 -25.89 -27.54 16.43
CA ALA A 626 -26.33 -27.48 17.83
C ALA A 626 -27.78 -27.97 17.84
N MET A 627 -27.96 -29.23 18.28
CA MET A 627 -29.22 -29.69 18.87
C MET A 627 -29.37 -29.09 20.26
#